data_AF-A0A2C1Y830-F1
#
_entry.id   AF-A0A2C1Y830-F1
#
_cell.length_a   1.000
_cell.length_b   1.000
_cell.length_c   1.000
_cell.angle_alpha   90.00
_cell.angle_beta   90.00
_cell.angle_gamma   90.00
#
_symmetry.space_group_name_H-M   'P 1'
#
loop_
_entity.id
_entity.type
_entity.pdbx_description
1 polymer ?
#
loop_
_entity_poly.entity_id
_entity_poly.type
_entity_poly.pdbx_seq_one_letter_code
_entity_poly.pdbx_strand_id
1 'polypeptide(L)' 'MLKKIFILLIRFYQTVISPIKPPTCRFYPTCSQYGLEAVQRFGAIKGGWLTIKRISKCHPFHPGGVDPVPEKKKN' A
#
# COMPACT_ATOMS: atom_id res chain seq x y z
N MET A 1 4.34 16.66 -8.53
CA MET A 1 5.62 16.26 -7.90
C MET A 1 5.45 15.32 -6.71
N LEU A 2 4.52 15.60 -5.79
CA LEU A 2 4.32 14.82 -4.55
C LEU A 2 4.09 13.30 -4.73
N LYS A 3 3.38 12.88 -5.80
CA LYS A 3 3.17 11.44 -6.09
C LYS A 3 4.49 10.68 -6.28
N LYS A 4 5.48 11.29 -6.95
CA LYS A 4 6.75 10.65 -7.27
C LYS A 4 7.59 10.46 -6.01
N ILE A 5 7.55 11.44 -5.10
CA ILE A 5 8.24 11.37 -3.80
C ILE A 5 7.68 10.21 -2.97
N PHE A 6 6.35 10.10 -2.85
CA PHE A 6 5.72 8.98 -2.15
C PHE A 6 6.05 7.61 -2.77
N ILE A 7 6.01 7.50 -4.09
CA ILE A 7 6.39 6.27 -4.79
C ILE A 7 7.86 5.93 -4.53
N LEU A 8 8.75 6.93 -4.52
CA LEU A 8 10.17 6.75 -4.23
C LEU A 8 10.38 6.25 -2.79
N LEU A 9 9.70 6.84 -1.81
CA LEU A 9 9.75 6.40 -0.41
C LEU A 9 9.24 4.97 -0.25
N ILE A 10 8.13 4.63 -0.89
CA ILE A 10 7.56 3.27 -0.85
C ILE A 10 8.53 2.27 -1.51
N ARG A 11 9.16 2.63 -2.64
CA ARG A 11 10.17 1.78 -3.28
C ARG A 11 11.42 1.61 -2.45
N PHE A 12 11.92 2.70 -1.84
CA PHE A 12 13.06 2.64 -0.92
C PHE A 12 12.77 1.73 0.27
N TYR A 13 11.55 1.83 0.84
CA TYR A 13 11.10 0.90 1.88
C TYR A 13 11.06 -0.55 1.38
N GLN A 14 10.55 -0.79 0.17
CA GLN A 14 10.52 -2.14 -0.43
C GLN A 14 11.92 -2.71 -0.66
N THR A 15 12.90 -1.92 -1.07
CA THR A 15 14.25 -2.41 -1.37
C THR A 15 15.14 -2.53 -0.15
N VAL A 16 14.97 -1.66 0.85
CA VAL A 16 15.85 -1.61 2.03
C VAL A 16 15.25 -2.34 3.22
N ILE A 17 13.96 -2.15 3.51
CA ILE A 17 13.33 -2.66 4.75
C ILE A 17 12.58 -3.98 4.51
N SER A 18 11.93 -4.15 3.36
CA SER A 18 11.19 -5.38 3.06
C SER A 18 12.02 -6.68 3.08
N PRO A 19 13.28 -6.73 2.58
CA PRO A 19 14.05 -7.98 2.62
C PRO A 19 14.50 -8.38 4.03
N ILE A 20 14.51 -7.42 4.97
CA ILE A 20 14.92 -7.64 6.37
C ILE A 20 13.73 -8.15 7.21
N LYS A 21 12.49 -7.95 6.74
CA LYS A 21 11.27 -8.36 7.44
C LYS A 21 10.66 -9.61 6.81
N PRO A 22 10.26 -10.62 7.60
CA PRO A 22 9.48 -11.73 7.07
C PRO A 22 8.15 -11.23 6.48
N PRO A 23 7.57 -11.91 5.49
CA PRO A 23 6.32 -11.49 4.86
C PRO A 23 5.19 -11.48 5.90
N THR A 24 4.94 -10.30 6.47
CA THR A 24 3.95 -10.12 7.56
C THR A 24 2.58 -9.69 7.03
N CYS A 25 2.49 -9.37 5.73
CA CYS A 25 1.25 -8.93 5.11
C CYS A 25 0.23 -10.08 5.08
N ARG A 26 -0.89 -9.89 5.78
CA ARG A 26 -2.05 -10.79 5.76
C ARG A 26 -2.94 -10.63 4.53
N PHE A 27 -2.77 -9.54 3.78
CA PHE A 27 -3.57 -9.25 2.60
C PHE A 27 -2.77 -9.37 1.32
N TYR A 28 -3.45 -9.79 0.25
CA TYR A 28 -2.92 -9.80 -1.12
C TYR A 28 -3.68 -8.77 -1.98
N PRO A 29 -2.99 -7.93 -2.78
CA PRO A 29 -1.54 -7.70 -2.75
C PRO A 29 -1.06 -7.13 -1.41
N THR A 30 0.26 -7.18 -1.18
CA THR A 30 0.92 -6.72 0.06
C THR A 30 0.63 -5.23 0.33
N CYS A 31 0.73 -4.79 1.59
CA CYS A 31 0.45 -3.40 1.98
C CYS A 31 1.31 -2.37 1.22
N SER A 32 2.58 -2.72 0.92
CA SER A 32 3.49 -1.86 0.16
C SER A 32 3.11 -1.78 -1.33
N GLN A 33 2.69 -2.90 -1.94
CA GLN A 33 2.21 -2.93 -3.32
C GLN A 33 0.86 -2.23 -3.46
N TYR A 34 -0.07 -2.47 -2.51
CA TYR A 34 -1.33 -1.74 -2.42
C TYR A 34 -1.09 -0.24 -2.32
N GLY A 35 -0.14 0.20 -1.48
CA GLY A 35 0.15 1.62 -1.32
C GLY A 35 0.77 2.25 -2.56
N LEU A 36 1.65 1.52 -3.26
CA LEU A 36 2.21 1.95 -4.53
C LEU A 36 1.10 2.18 -5.57
N GLU A 37 0.21 1.20 -5.72
CA GLU A 37 -0.88 1.22 -6.68
C GLU A 37 -1.97 2.27 -6.32
N ALA A 38 -2.28 2.42 -5.03
CA ALA A 38 -3.21 3.43 -4.53
C ALA A 38 -2.68 4.85 -4.77
N VAL A 39 -1.39 5.11 -4.50
CA VAL A 39 -0.76 6.40 -4.78
C VAL A 39 -0.67 6.66 -6.29
N GLN A 40 -0.41 5.63 -7.10
CA GLN A 40 -0.38 5.78 -8.56
C GLN A 40 -1.76 6.13 -9.14
N ARG A 41 -2.84 5.48 -8.68
CA ARG A 41 -4.20 5.72 -9.18
C ARG A 41 -4.83 7.01 -8.63
N PHE A 42 -4.74 7.22 -7.31
CA PHE A 42 -5.48 8.27 -6.61
C PHE A 42 -4.62 9.48 -6.19
N GLY A 43 -3.30 9.42 -6.36
CA GLY A 43 -2.36 10.45 -5.91
C GLY A 43 -1.92 10.26 -4.45
N ALA A 44 -0.98 11.09 -3.98
CA ALA A 44 -0.34 10.93 -2.67
C ALA A 44 -1.32 11.00 -1.49
N ILE A 45 -2.28 11.93 -1.52
CA ILE A 45 -3.21 12.16 -0.40
C ILE A 45 -4.22 10.99 -0.30
N LYS A 46 -5.02 10.78 -1.34
CA LYS A 46 -6.08 9.77 -1.33
C LYS A 46 -5.51 8.34 -1.37
N GLY A 47 -4.40 8.12 -2.09
CA GLY A 47 -3.66 6.86 -2.06
C GLY A 47 -3.01 6.58 -0.72
N GLY A 48 -2.42 7.59 -0.08
CA GLY A 48 -1.87 7.50 1.27
C GLY A 48 -2.94 7.13 2.31
N TRP A 49 -4.10 7.78 2.26
CA TRP A 49 -5.23 7.47 3.14
C TRP A 49 -5.69 6.01 3.02
N LEU A 50 -5.87 5.52 1.78
CA LEU A 50 -6.23 4.12 1.51
C LEU A 50 -5.17 3.16 2.06
N THR A 51 -3.89 3.51 1.92
CA THR A 51 -2.76 2.71 2.40
C THR A 51 -2.76 2.61 3.92
N ILE A 52 -2.89 3.75 4.61
CA ILE A 52 -2.93 3.80 6.09
C ILE A 52 -4.12 3.01 6.62
N LYS A 53 -5.30 3.20 6.03
CA LYS A 53 -6.52 2.44 6.38
C LYS A 53 -6.34 0.92 6.23
N ARG A 54 -5.46 0.49 5.34
CA ARG A 54 -5.16 -0.93 5.16
C ARG A 54 -4.09 -1.44 6.11
N ILE A 55 -3.05 -0.65 6.35
CA ILE A 55 -2.03 -0.97 7.34
C ILE A 55 -2.65 -1.14 8.73
N SER A 56 -3.64 -0.30 9.08
CA SER A 56 -4.35 -0.44 10.36
C SER A 56 -5.17 -1.74 10.48
N LYS A 57 -5.60 -2.32 9.37
CA LYS A 57 -6.26 -3.66 9.34
C LYS A 57 -5.26 -4.81 9.35
N CYS A 58 -3.98 -4.55 9.10
CA CYS A 58 -2.94 -5.58 9.01
C CYS A 58 -2.46 -5.99 10.41
N HIS A 59 -3.36 -6.56 11.22
CA HIS A 59 -3.09 -7.06 12.57
C HIS A 59 -3.43 -8.54 12.69
N PRO A 60 -2.88 -9.26 13.69
CA PRO A 60 -3.03 -10.71 13.77
C PRO A 60 -4.46 -11.25 13.87
N PHE A 61 -5.33 -10.46 14.49
CA PHE A 61 -6.74 -10.77 14.67
C PHE A 61 -7.62 -10.50 13.44
N HIS A 62 -7.07 -10.04 12.31
CA HIS A 62 -7.83 -9.90 11.07
C HIS A 62 -7.61 -11.14 10.19
N PRO A 63 -8.67 -11.74 9.60
CA PRO A 63 -8.55 -12.95 8.76
C PRO A 63 -7.71 -12.77 7.49
N GLY A 64 -7.23 -11.56 7.18
CA GLY A 64 -6.53 -11.27 5.93
C GLY A 64 -7.42 -11.50 4.70
N GLY A 65 -6.79 -11.67 3.54
CA GLY A 65 -7.49 -12.01 2.29
C GLY A 65 -7.07 -11.19 1.07
N VAL A 66 -7.78 -11.36 -0.04
CA VAL A 66 -7.56 -10.61 -1.27
C VAL A 66 -8.36 -9.30 -1.21
N ASP A 67 -7.67 -8.18 -1.24
CA ASP A 67 -8.28 -6.85 -1.26
C ASP A 67 -7.52 -6.03 -2.32
N PRO A 68 -8.01 -5.86 -3.55
CA PRO A 68 -7.32 -5.06 -4.56
C PRO A 68 -7.54 -3.56 -4.31
N VAL A 69 -6.66 -2.70 -4.85
CA VAL A 69 -6.94 -1.25 -4.83
C VAL A 69 -8.21 -1.01 -5.64
N PRO A 70 -9.18 -0.19 -5.16
CA PRO A 70 -10.38 0.11 -5.92
C PRO A 70 -10.05 0.81 -7.24
N GLU A 71 -10.89 0.58 -8.25
CA GLU A 71 -10.76 1.27 -9.53
C GLU A 71 -11.13 2.74 -9.40
N LYS A 72 -10.37 3.61 -10.07
CA LYS A 72 -10.70 5.03 -10.12
C LYS A 72 -11.87 5.18 -11.09
N LYS A 73 -13.09 5.43 -10.57
CA LYS A 73 -14.23 5.83 -11.41
C LYS A 73 -13.80 7.00 -12.30
N LYS A 74 -13.74 6.77 -13.61
CA LYS A 74 -13.68 7.84 -14.61
C LYS A 74 -15.10 8.41 -14.69
N ASN A 75 -15.26 9.66 -14.31
CA ASN A 75 -16.45 10.45 -14.61
C ASN A 75 -16.06 11.46 -15.68
#